data_AF-A0A919IAY2-F1
#
_entry.id   AF-A0A919IAY2-F1
#
_cell.length_a   1.000
_cell.length_b   1.000
_cell.length_c   1.000
_cell.angle_alpha   90.00
_cell.angle_beta   90.00
_cell.angle_gamma   90.00
#
_symmetry.space_group_name_H-M   'P 1'
#
loop_
_entity.id
_entity.type
_entity.pdbx_description
1 polymer ?
#
loop_
_entity_poly.entity_id
_entity_poly.type
_entity_poly.pdbx_seq_one_letter_code
_entity_poly.pdbx_strand_id
1 'polypeptide(L)'
;MVERVRLADNGVAIEGGFEPPQLAQLSVEDQVFVTAFVRCHGSIKEMERIFGVSYPTIKSRLNRISQKLDFVETDPAPPRAEVIDRLRRGEITAQQALAELGGGA
;
A
#
# COMPACT_ATOMS: atom_id res chain seq x y z
N MET A 1 7.59 7.49 -19.42
CA MET A 1 8.68 8.47 -19.30
C MET A 1 8.11 9.87 -19.44
N VAL A 2 8.28 10.69 -18.41
CA VAL A 2 8.00 12.13 -18.44
C VAL A 2 9.33 12.85 -18.71
N GLU A 3 9.35 13.82 -19.61
CA GLU A 3 10.59 14.51 -20.03
C GLU A 3 10.74 15.91 -19.41
N ARG A 4 9.64 16.49 -18.91
CA ARG A 4 9.61 17.84 -18.34
C ARG A 4 8.52 17.98 -17.30
N VAL A 5 8.88 18.56 -16.15
CA VAL A 5 7.96 18.94 -15.07
C VAL A 5 7.98 20.45 -14.93
N ARG A 6 6.81 21.08 -14.81
CA ARG A 6 6.68 22.53 -14.56
C ARG A 6 6.02 22.74 -13.21
N LEU A 7 6.65 23.57 -12.37
CA LEU A 7 6.05 24.03 -11.11
C LEU A 7 4.97 25.08 -11.43
N ALA A 8 3.77 24.88 -10.91
CA ALA A 8 2.62 25.73 -11.20
C ALA A 8 2.80 27.18 -10.71
N ASP A 9 3.54 27.37 -9.63
CA ASP A 9 3.52 28.62 -8.87
C ASP A 9 4.54 29.66 -9.33
N ASN A 10 5.62 29.24 -10.00
CA ASN A 10 6.74 30.12 -10.34
C ASN A 10 7.29 29.89 -11.77
N GLY A 11 6.64 29.04 -12.57
CA GLY A 11 6.99 28.80 -13.97
C GLY A 11 8.31 28.04 -14.19
N VAL A 12 9.04 27.68 -13.12
CA VAL A 12 10.27 26.90 -13.18
C VAL A 12 9.97 25.54 -13.82
N ALA A 13 10.82 25.14 -14.76
CA ALA A 13 10.75 23.84 -15.42
C ALA A 13 12.02 23.04 -15.14
N ILE A 14 11.84 21.76 -14.86
CA ILE A 14 12.92 20.79 -14.69
C ILE A 14 12.81 19.80 -15.85
N GLU A 15 13.91 19.60 -16.57
CA GLU A 15 14.01 18.70 -17.72
C GLU A 15 14.90 17.50 -17.36
N GLY A 16 14.53 16.31 -17.84
CA GLY A 16 15.20 15.06 -17.49
C GLY A 16 14.31 13.84 -17.69
N GLY A 17 14.86 12.64 -17.49
CA GLY A 17 14.08 11.41 -17.49
C GLY A 17 13.41 11.21 -16.14
N PHE A 18 12.09 11.35 -16.08
CA PHE A 18 11.31 11.11 -14.86
C PHE A 18 10.41 9.89 -15.03
N GLU A 19 10.45 9.01 -14.03
CA GLU A 19 9.43 7.98 -13.85
C GLU A 19 8.28 8.55 -13.01
N PRO A 20 7.03 8.48 -13.49
CA PRO A 20 5.89 8.94 -12.72
C PRO A 20 5.69 8.05 -11.47
N PRO A 21 5.13 8.59 -10.38
CA PRO A 21 4.80 7.78 -9.20
C PRO A 21 3.91 6.58 -9.56
N GLN A 22 4.01 5.48 -8.81
CA GLN A 22 3.29 4.23 -9.12
C GLN A 22 1.77 4.44 -9.30
N LEU A 23 1.14 5.29 -8.47
CA LEU A 23 -0.28 5.61 -8.59
C LEU A 23 -0.63 6.30 -9.92
N ALA A 24 0.27 7.14 -10.45
CA ALA A 24 0.08 7.81 -11.74
C ALA A 24 0.29 6.86 -12.93
N GLN A 25 0.88 5.68 -12.71
CA GLN A 25 1.04 4.62 -13.71
C GLN A 25 -0.23 3.74 -13.83
N LEU A 26 -1.16 3.81 -12.87
CA LEU A 26 -2.45 3.13 -12.98
C LEU A 26 -3.30 3.73 -14.11
N SER A 27 -4.22 2.94 -14.67
CA SER A 27 -5.20 3.48 -15.62
C SER A 27 -6.08 4.53 -14.93
N VAL A 28 -6.61 5.49 -15.69
CA VAL A 28 -7.51 6.54 -15.15
C VAL A 28 -8.67 5.92 -14.36
N GLU A 29 -9.26 4.83 -14.86
CA GLU A 29 -10.33 4.13 -14.15
C GLU A 29 -9.87 3.54 -12.81
N ASP A 30 -8.67 2.97 -12.75
CA ASP A 30 -8.11 2.42 -11.51
C ASP A 30 -7.73 3.54 -10.53
N GLN A 31 -7.26 4.70 -11.01
CA GLN A 31 -7.04 5.88 -10.17
C GLN A 31 -8.34 6.41 -9.55
N VAL A 32 -9.43 6.49 -10.34
CA VAL A 32 -10.76 6.86 -9.85
C VAL A 32 -11.25 5.85 -8.82
N PHE A 33 -11.06 4.56 -9.07
CA PHE A 33 -11.44 3.50 -8.14
C PHE A 33 -10.69 3.59 -6.81
N VAL A 34 -9.37 3.80 -6.83
CA VAL A 34 -8.57 4.01 -5.60
C VAL A 34 -8.99 5.27 -4.87
N THR A 35 -9.25 6.37 -5.60
CA THR A 35 -9.75 7.62 -5.02
C THR A 35 -11.08 7.42 -4.30
N ALA A 36 -12.01 6.68 -4.92
CA ALA A 36 -13.29 6.34 -4.32
C ALA A 36 -13.11 5.47 -3.07
N PHE A 37 -12.21 4.49 -3.11
CA PHE A 37 -11.91 3.63 -1.96
C PHE A 37 -11.40 4.43 -0.75
N VAL A 38 -10.48 5.38 -0.97
CA VAL A 38 -9.99 6.28 0.08
C VAL A 38 -11.11 7.18 0.62
N ARG A 39 -11.97 7.73 -0.26
CA ARG A 39 -13.13 8.54 0.16
C ARG A 39 -14.15 7.76 0.98
N CYS A 40 -14.28 6.45 0.74
CA CYS A 40 -15.12 5.55 1.52
C CYS A 40 -14.41 5.01 2.77
N HIS A 41 -13.25 5.55 3.14
CA HIS A 41 -12.44 5.05 4.27
C HIS A 41 -12.16 3.53 4.21
N GLY A 42 -12.06 2.97 3.01
CA GLY A 42 -11.84 1.55 2.78
C GLY A 42 -13.11 0.67 2.84
N SER A 43 -14.30 1.25 2.94
CA SER A 43 -15.57 0.51 3.02
C SER A 43 -15.93 -0.14 1.69
N ILE A 44 -15.78 -1.47 1.59
CA ILE A 44 -16.18 -2.23 0.40
C ILE A 44 -17.69 -2.13 0.16
N LYS A 45 -18.50 -2.08 1.22
CA LYS A 45 -19.96 -1.96 1.11
C LYS A 45 -20.38 -0.63 0.46
N GLU A 46 -19.68 0.45 0.74
CA GLU A 46 -19.95 1.74 0.07
C GLU A 46 -19.48 1.73 -1.38
N MET A 47 -18.34 1.09 -1.65
CA MET A 47 -17.86 0.88 -3.02
C MET A 47 -18.88 0.08 -3.86
N GLU A 48 -19.48 -0.98 -3.31
CA GLU A 48 -20.55 -1.73 -3.99
C GLU A 48 -21.71 -0.81 -4.41
N ARG A 49 -22.12 0.10 -3.53
CA ARG A 49 -23.19 1.07 -3.82
C ARG A 49 -22.80 2.09 -4.89
N ILE A 50 -21.59 2.63 -4.81
CA ILE A 50 -21.09 3.67 -5.74
C ILE A 50 -20.92 3.09 -7.15
N PHE A 51 -20.33 1.91 -7.25
CA PHE A 51 -20.01 1.29 -8.54
C PHE A 51 -21.14 0.38 -9.06
N GLY A 52 -22.16 0.09 -8.24
CA GLY A 52 -23.28 -0.76 -8.63
C GLY A 52 -22.88 -2.21 -8.92
N VAL A 53 -21.84 -2.71 -8.26
CA VAL A 53 -21.28 -4.05 -8.48
C VAL A 53 -21.16 -4.83 -7.17
N SER A 54 -21.04 -6.14 -7.30
CA SER A 54 -20.95 -7.05 -6.15
C SER A 54 -19.61 -6.96 -5.41
N TYR A 55 -19.62 -7.35 -4.14
CA TYR A 55 -18.43 -7.47 -3.30
C TYR A 55 -17.29 -8.26 -3.97
N PRO A 56 -17.51 -9.45 -4.57
CA PRO A 56 -16.47 -10.15 -5.32
C PRO A 56 -15.83 -9.31 -6.43
N THR A 57 -16.63 -8.48 -7.13
CA THR A 57 -16.14 -7.59 -8.18
C THR A 57 -15.22 -6.51 -7.61
N ILE A 58 -15.61 -5.86 -6.51
CA ILE A 58 -14.78 -4.86 -5.82
C ILE A 58 -13.47 -5.48 -5.33
N LYS A 59 -13.56 -6.63 -4.63
CA LYS A 59 -12.39 -7.33 -4.08
C LYS A 59 -11.42 -7.78 -5.17
N SER A 60 -11.93 -8.35 -6.26
CA SER A 60 -11.11 -8.74 -7.41
C SER A 60 -10.36 -7.55 -8.00
N ARG A 61 -11.03 -6.40 -8.13
CA ARG A 61 -10.41 -5.18 -8.64
C ARG A 61 -9.35 -4.62 -7.68
N LEU A 62 -9.61 -4.61 -6.37
CA LEU A 62 -8.62 -4.22 -5.35
C LEU A 62 -7.36 -5.08 -5.45
N ASN A 63 -7.52 -6.41 -5.49
CA ASN A 63 -6.40 -7.34 -5.62
C ASN A 63 -5.58 -7.09 -6.90
N ARG A 64 -6.26 -6.91 -8.03
CA ARG A 64 -5.61 -6.60 -9.33
C ARG A 64 -4.83 -5.30 -9.28
N ILE A 65 -5.33 -4.26 -8.61
CA ILE A 65 -4.64 -2.97 -8.47
C ILE A 65 -3.47 -3.12 -7.50
N SER A 66 -3.65 -3.81 -6.38
CA SER A 66 -2.59 -4.05 -5.39
C SER A 66 -1.37 -4.75 -5.98
N GLN A 67 -1.56 -5.67 -6.93
CA GLN A 67 -0.46 -6.35 -7.63
C GLN A 67 0.37 -5.43 -8.55
N LYS A 68 -0.14 -4.23 -8.87
CA LYS A 68 0.57 -3.21 -9.66
C LYS A 68 1.26 -2.17 -8.79
N LEU A 69 1.01 -2.19 -7.49
CA LEU A 69 1.57 -1.26 -6.52
C LEU A 69 2.60 -2.04 -5.70
N ASP A 70 3.87 -1.86 -6.05
CA ASP A 70 4.98 -2.43 -5.30
C ASP A 70 5.02 -1.77 -3.93
N PHE A 71 4.53 -2.51 -2.93
CA PHE A 71 4.68 -2.16 -1.53
C PHE A 71 5.97 -2.80 -1.05
N VAL A 72 6.97 -1.99 -0.71
CA VAL A 72 8.02 -2.47 0.19
C VAL A 72 7.29 -2.67 1.51
N GLU A 73 7.10 -3.92 1.94
CA GLU A 73 6.64 -4.25 3.28
C GLU A 73 7.61 -3.61 4.27
N THR A 74 7.29 -2.38 4.65
CA THR A 74 7.68 -1.81 5.93
C THR A 74 6.61 -2.27 6.89
N ASP A 75 6.45 -3.58 7.07
CA ASP A 75 5.89 -4.05 8.31
C ASP A 75 7.00 -3.75 9.33
N PRO A 76 6.88 -2.69 10.16
CA PRO A 76 7.90 -2.48 11.19
C PRO A 76 7.91 -3.77 12.00
N ALA A 77 9.08 -4.44 12.05
CA ALA A 77 9.24 -5.64 12.85
C ALA A 77 8.56 -5.41 14.22
N PRO A 78 7.75 -6.37 14.71
CA PRO A 78 6.94 -6.18 15.90
C PRO A 78 7.82 -5.58 17.02
N PRO A 79 7.35 -4.54 17.73
CA PRO A 79 8.13 -3.92 18.78
C PRO A 79 8.70 -4.98 19.71
N ARG A 80 9.98 -4.89 20.09
CA ARG A 80 10.64 -5.92 20.92
C ARG A 80 9.83 -6.34 22.16
N ALA A 81 9.09 -5.39 22.74
CA ALA A 81 8.19 -5.62 23.86
C ALA A 81 7.08 -6.64 23.55
N GLU A 82 6.48 -6.57 22.36
CA GLU A 82 5.44 -7.49 21.91
C GLU A 82 5.98 -8.91 21.72
N VAL A 83 7.19 -9.05 21.15
CA VAL A 83 7.84 -10.35 20.98
C VAL A 83 8.14 -10.98 22.35
N ILE A 84 8.64 -10.20 23.31
CA ILE A 84 8.89 -10.66 24.69
C ILE A 84 7.60 -11.08 25.39
N ASP A 85 6.51 -10.33 25.22
CA ASP A 85 5.22 -10.64 25.81
C ASP A 85 4.60 -11.91 25.25
N ARG A 86 4.68 -12.12 23.92
CA ARG A 86 4.27 -13.36 23.25
C ARG A 86 5.08 -14.56 23.74
N LEU A 87 6.40 -14.39 23.95
CA LEU A 87 7.25 -15.43 24.54
C LEU A 87 6.84 -15.74 25.99
N ARG A 88 6.57 -14.72 26.82
CA ARG A 88 6.12 -14.89 28.21
C ARG A 88 4.78 -15.62 28.30
N ARG A 89 3.88 -15.35 27.36
CA ARG A 89 2.57 -16.03 27.26
C ARG A 89 2.65 -17.43 26.66
N GLY A 90 3.83 -17.85 26.17
CA GLY A 90 4.02 -19.17 25.54
C GLY A 90 3.42 -19.28 24.14
N GLU A 91 3.07 -18.16 23.51
CA GLU A 91 2.50 -18.11 22.16
C GLU A 91 3.56 -18.35 21.08
N ILE A 92 4.83 -18.08 21.42
CA ILE A 92 5.99 -18.37 20.57
C ILE A 92 7.10 -19.05 21.37
N THR A 93 7.90 -19.84 20.68
CA THR A 93 9.11 -20.45 21.21
C THR A 93 10.26 -19.44 21.31
N ALA A 94 11.26 -19.74 22.13
CA ALA A 94 12.48 -18.92 22.22
C ALA A 94 13.18 -18.76 20.85
N GLN A 95 13.16 -19.81 20.01
CA GLN A 95 13.74 -19.78 18.67
C GLN A 95 12.98 -18.83 17.73
N GLN A 96 11.65 -18.82 17.79
CA GLN A 96 10.82 -17.89 17.03
C GLN A 96 11.03 -16.44 17.50
N ALA A 97 11.10 -16.22 18.82
CA ALA A 97 11.40 -14.91 19.38
C ALA A 97 12.77 -14.37 18.93
N LEU A 98 13.80 -15.22 18.86
CA LEU A 98 15.14 -14.84 18.38
C LEU A 98 15.14 -14.46 16.90
N ALA A 99 14.42 -15.20 16.06
CA ALA A 99 14.26 -14.88 14.64
C ALA A 99 13.55 -13.53 14.43
N GLU A 100 12.48 -13.27 15.19
CA GLU A 100 11.72 -12.00 15.11
C GLU A 100 12.51 -10.79 15.66
N LEU A 101 13.46 -11.01 16.58
CA LEU A 101 14.31 -9.95 17.16
C LEU A 101 15.60 -9.66 16.36
N GLY A 102 15.82 -10.35 15.24
CA GLY A 102 17.04 -10.22 14.42
C GLY A 102 18.29 -10.80 15.08
N GLY A 103 18.13 -11.74 16.01
CA GLY A 103 19.22 -12.38 16.74
C GLY A 103 19.84 -13.54 15.97
N GLY A 104 20.62 -13.24 14.93
CA GLY A 104 21.43 -14.21 14.21
C GLY A 104 22.35 -13.52 13.21
N ALA A 105 23.60 -13.30 13.62
CA ALA A 105 24.73 -13.21 12.69
C ALA A 105 25.11 -14.62 12.24
#